data_AF-A0A2I4AIJ3-F1
#
_entry.id   AF-A0A2I4AIJ3-F1
#
_cell.length_a   1.000
_cell.length_b   1.000
_cell.length_c   1.000
_cell.angle_alpha   90.00
_cell.angle_beta   90.00
_cell.angle_gamma   90.00
#
_symmetry.space_group_name_H-M   'P 1'
#
loop_
_entity.id
_entity.type
_entity.pdbx_description
1 polymer ?
#
loop_
_entity_poly.entity_id
_entity_poly.type
_entity_poly.pdbx_seq_one_letter_code
_entity_poly.pdbx_strand_id
1 'polypeptide(L)'
;MNYLRMVELEGLTGHIEFNSKGQRSNYALRIMQNSKGGLRQIGLWHSEDGLSMEKTLPSINVTDTLFNTTLTITTILENPYVMLRQNHQELEGNDRYEGF
;
A
#
# COMPACT_ATOMS: atom_id res chain seq x y z
N MET A 1 42.93 10.24 14.06
CA MET A 1 42.25 9.09 13.43
C MET A 1 41.00 8.78 14.24
N ASN A 2 39.82 8.76 13.63
CA ASN A 2 38.57 8.45 14.34
C ASN A 2 38.16 7.02 14.02
N TYR A 3 38.52 6.08 14.90
CA TYR A 3 38.37 4.64 14.67
C TYR A 3 36.91 4.20 14.52
N LEU A 4 35.96 4.90 15.16
CA LEU A 4 34.53 4.60 15.03
C LEU A 4 34.02 4.73 13.60
N ARG A 5 34.65 5.59 12.77
CA ARG A 5 34.26 5.79 11.37
C ARG A 5 34.88 4.78 10.41
N MET A 6 35.78 3.93 10.88
CA MET A 6 36.43 2.87 10.10
C MET A 6 35.81 1.49 10.36
N VAL A 7 34.73 1.45 11.16
CA VAL A 7 34.04 0.22 11.51
C VAL A 7 33.07 -0.15 10.39
N GLU A 8 33.23 -1.37 9.90
CA GLU A 8 32.29 -2.07 9.04
C GLU A 8 31.92 -3.37 9.72
N LEU A 9 30.62 -3.58 9.99
CA LEU A 9 30.15 -4.78 10.68
C LEU A 9 28.71 -5.14 10.30
N GLU A 10 28.34 -6.38 10.59
CA GLU A 10 26.96 -6.86 10.51
C GLU A 10 26.29 -6.82 11.88
N GLY A 11 25.12 -6.19 11.96
CA GLY A 11 24.33 -6.08 13.19
C GLY A 11 22.85 -6.37 12.99
N LEU A 12 22.02 -6.07 14.00
CA LEU A 12 20.56 -6.30 13.94
C LEU A 12 19.89 -5.53 12.80
N THR A 13 20.48 -4.42 12.38
CA THR A 13 19.99 -3.57 11.30
C THR A 13 20.66 -3.88 9.95
N GLY A 14 21.30 -5.04 9.82
CA GLY A 14 22.13 -5.40 8.67
C GLY A 14 23.49 -4.70 8.69
N HIS A 15 24.01 -4.45 7.49
CA HIS A 15 25.30 -3.82 7.27
C HIS A 15 25.38 -2.42 7.91
N ILE A 16 26.47 -2.17 8.65
CA ILE A 16 26.74 -0.91 9.33
C ILE A 16 28.10 -0.39 8.86
N GLU A 17 28.06 0.74 8.17
CA GLU A 17 29.21 1.55 7.81
C GLU A 17 28.88 3.05 7.94
N PHE A 18 29.90 3.90 7.96
CA PHE A 18 29.76 5.35 8.15
C PHE A 18 30.52 6.16 7.11
N ASN A 19 29.92 7.26 6.64
CA ASN A 19 30.58 8.21 5.75
C ASN A 19 31.60 9.11 6.49
N SER A 20 32.27 9.99 5.75
CA SER A 20 33.27 10.92 6.29
C SER A 20 32.74 11.87 7.38
N LYS A 21 31.43 12.13 7.39
CA LYS A 21 30.73 12.94 8.40
C LYS A 21 30.29 12.13 9.63
N GLY A 22 30.44 10.80 9.61
CA GLY A 22 30.01 9.90 10.68
C GLY A 22 28.52 9.53 10.62
N GLN A 23 27.87 9.69 9.46
CA GLN A 23 26.49 9.26 9.24
C GLN A 23 26.47 7.86 8.63
N ARG A 24 25.45 7.06 8.93
CA ARG A 24 25.30 5.72 8.35
C ARG A 24 25.14 5.81 6.82
N SER A 25 25.88 5.00 6.08
CA SER A 25 25.81 4.84 4.62
C SER A 25 25.52 3.37 4.26
N ASN A 26 25.26 3.10 2.97
CA ASN A 26 25.09 1.75 2.43
C ASN A 26 24.16 0.85 3.27
N TYR A 27 22.95 1.35 3.51
CA TYR A 27 21.97 0.67 4.36
C TYR A 27 20.67 0.45 3.60
N ALA A 28 19.94 -0.57 4.05
CA ALA A 28 18.64 -0.94 3.49
C ALA A 28 17.53 -0.76 4.52
N LEU A 29 16.38 -0.27 4.06
CA LEU A 29 15.14 -0.14 4.82
C LEU A 29 14.09 -1.12 4.27
N ARG A 30 13.41 -1.82 5.17
CA ARG A 30 12.28 -2.70 4.79
C ARG A 30 11.01 -1.86 4.67
N ILE A 31 10.31 -2.01 3.56
CA ILE A 31 8.99 -1.39 3.36
C ILE A 31 7.93 -2.36 3.86
N MET A 32 7.13 -1.92 4.83
CA MET A 32 6.13 -2.74 5.48
C MET A 32 4.71 -2.24 5.14
N GLN A 33 3.82 -3.17 4.83
CA GLN A 33 2.40 -2.93 4.63
C GLN A 33 1.60 -3.58 5.77
N ASN A 34 0.65 -2.84 6.32
CA ASN A 34 -0.34 -3.41 7.22
C ASN A 34 -1.48 -4.04 6.42
N SER A 35 -1.85 -5.28 6.74
CA SER A 35 -2.93 -6.03 6.10
C SER A 35 -3.84 -6.65 7.16
N LYS A 36 -4.97 -7.26 6.75
CA LYS A 36 -5.82 -8.04 7.67
C LYS A 36 -5.06 -9.16 8.39
N GLY A 37 -4.02 -9.70 7.76
CA GLY A 37 -3.14 -10.75 8.32
C GLY A 37 -1.97 -10.20 9.16
N GLY A 38 -1.90 -8.88 9.37
CA GLY A 38 -0.80 -8.22 10.09
C GLY A 38 0.21 -7.52 9.17
N LEU A 39 1.35 -7.14 9.75
CA LEU A 39 2.44 -6.45 9.07
C LEU A 39 3.22 -7.40 8.16
N ARG A 40 3.34 -7.04 6.90
CA ARG A 40 4.07 -7.79 5.88
C ARG A 40 5.09 -6.90 5.18
N GLN A 41 6.28 -7.41 4.91
CA GLN A 41 7.25 -6.73 4.05
C GLN A 41 6.79 -6.79 2.58
N ILE A 42 6.85 -5.66 1.88
CA ILE A 42 6.45 -5.53 0.46
C ILE A 42 7.56 -4.96 -0.43
N GLY A 43 8.71 -4.63 0.15
CA GLY A 43 9.84 -4.10 -0.61
C GLY A 43 11.03 -3.77 0.28
N LEU A 44 12.09 -3.33 -0.40
CA LEU A 44 13.35 -2.90 0.18
C LEU A 44 13.73 -1.55 -0.46
N TRP A 45 14.13 -0.59 0.35
CA TRP A 45 14.73 0.66 -0.13
C TRP A 45 16.21 0.66 0.23
N HIS A 46 17.08 0.77 -0.77
CA HIS A 46 18.52 0.88 -0.57
C HIS A 46 18.95 2.34 -0.70
N SER A 47 19.92 2.77 0.11
CA SER A 47 20.40 4.16 0.09
C SER A 47 20.99 4.60 -1.26
N GLU A 48 21.49 3.65 -2.05
CA GLU A 48 22.10 3.92 -3.37
C GLU A 48 21.16 3.62 -4.53
N ASP A 49 20.43 2.50 -4.47
CA ASP A 49 19.60 2.02 -5.58
C ASP A 49 18.14 2.48 -5.51
N GLY A 50 17.73 3.08 -4.38
CA GLY A 50 16.35 3.49 -4.16
C GLY A 50 15.41 2.32 -3.89
N LEU A 51 14.15 2.47 -4.31
CA LEU A 51 13.07 1.54 -3.96
C LEU A 51 13.02 0.33 -4.90
N SER A 52 13.06 -0.87 -4.32
CA SER A 52 12.76 -2.14 -4.96
C SER A 52 11.55 -2.78 -4.30
N MET A 53 10.43 -2.86 -5.03
CA MET A 53 9.21 -3.52 -4.55
C MET A 53 9.24 -5.00 -4.93
N GLU A 54 8.73 -5.86 -4.03
CA GLU A 54 8.56 -7.27 -4.37
C GLU A 54 7.58 -7.39 -5.54
N LYS A 55 8.03 -7.98 -6.67
CA LYS A 55 7.22 -8.20 -7.87
C LYS A 55 6.07 -9.19 -7.66
N THR A 56 5.98 -9.82 -6.50
CA THR A 56 4.70 -10.33 -6.01
C THR A 56 3.77 -9.14 -5.79
N LEU A 57 3.18 -8.69 -6.90
CA LEU A 57 1.75 -8.42 -6.91
C LEU A 57 1.18 -9.52 -6.01
N PRO A 58 0.52 -9.21 -4.87
CA PRO A 58 -0.32 -10.22 -4.26
C PRO A 58 -1.10 -10.75 -5.45
N SER A 59 -0.98 -12.05 -5.76
CA SER A 59 -1.72 -12.63 -6.87
C SER A 59 -3.13 -12.14 -6.65
N ILE A 60 -3.55 -11.15 -7.44
CA ILE A 60 -4.90 -10.66 -7.39
C ILE A 60 -5.58 -11.79 -8.15
N ASN A 61 -5.74 -12.92 -7.48
CA ASN A 61 -6.77 -13.86 -7.77
C ASN A 61 -8.01 -13.00 -7.50
N VAL A 62 -8.44 -12.28 -8.53
CA VAL A 62 -9.52 -11.29 -8.48
C VAL A 62 -10.74 -11.92 -7.81
N THR A 63 -10.90 -13.23 -7.99
CA THR A 63 -11.85 -14.10 -7.32
C THR A 63 -11.76 -14.12 -5.79
N ASP A 64 -10.58 -14.19 -5.19
CA ASP A 64 -10.42 -14.25 -3.73
C ASP A 64 -10.56 -12.87 -3.07
N THR A 65 -10.14 -11.79 -3.77
CA THR A 65 -10.17 -10.42 -3.24
C THR A 65 -11.52 -9.72 -3.42
N LEU A 66 -12.34 -10.14 -4.39
CA LEU A 66 -13.67 -9.57 -4.62
C LEU A 66 -14.79 -10.32 -3.87
N PHE A 67 -14.49 -11.50 -3.31
CA PHE A 67 -15.47 -12.22 -2.50
C PHE A 67 -15.88 -11.35 -1.30
N ASN A 68 -17.16 -10.95 -1.25
CA ASN A 68 -17.72 -10.01 -0.28
C ASN A 68 -17.08 -8.60 -0.29
N THR A 69 -16.66 -8.10 -1.45
CA THR A 69 -16.21 -6.71 -1.61
C THR A 69 -17.28 -5.88 -2.31
N THR A 70 -17.82 -4.87 -1.62
CA THR A 70 -18.71 -3.87 -2.22
C THR A 70 -17.88 -2.84 -2.96
N LEU A 71 -18.07 -2.71 -4.28
CA LEU A 71 -17.44 -1.66 -5.07
C LEU A 71 -18.12 -0.32 -4.77
N THR A 72 -17.32 0.69 -4.43
CA THR A 72 -17.83 2.06 -4.31
C THR A 72 -17.95 2.66 -5.70
N ILE A 73 -19.19 2.92 -6.12
CA ILE A 73 -19.51 3.51 -7.42
C ILE A 73 -19.85 4.99 -7.20
N THR A 74 -19.22 5.87 -7.97
CA THR A 74 -19.52 7.31 -7.98
C THR A 74 -20.30 7.65 -9.23
N THR A 75 -21.41 8.38 -9.06
CA THR A 75 -22.27 8.85 -10.14
C THR A 75 -22.90 10.20 -9.77
N ILE A 76 -23.60 10.81 -10.72
CA ILE A 76 -24.37 12.05 -10.55
C ILE A 76 -25.85 11.80 -10.89
N LEU A 77 -26.76 12.55 -10.27
CA LEU A 77 -28.18 12.51 -10.64
C LEU A 77 -28.38 13.23 -11.97
N GLU A 78 -28.70 12.46 -13.02
CA GLU A 78 -28.89 12.96 -14.38
C GLU A 78 -29.90 12.08 -15.11
N ASN A 79 -30.98 12.67 -15.62
CA ASN A 79 -31.99 11.93 -16.37
C ASN A 79 -31.48 11.65 -17.79
N PRO A 80 -31.65 10.43 -18.34
CA PRO A 80 -32.29 9.25 -17.77
C PRO A 80 -31.31 8.23 -17.14
N TYR A 81 -30.06 8.63 -16.85
CA TYR A 81 -28.97 7.75 -16.43
C TYR A 81 -29.06 7.34 -14.96
N VAL A 82 -29.24 8.28 -14.04
CA VAL A 82 -29.44 7.98 -12.61
C VAL A 82 -30.45 8.95 -12.00
N MET A 83 -31.51 8.38 -11.46
CA MET A 83 -32.67 9.07 -10.93
C MET A 83 -33.05 8.46 -9.59
N LEU A 84 -33.73 9.24 -8.75
CA LEU A 84 -34.38 8.69 -7.56
C LEU A 84 -35.69 8.02 -7.96
N ARG A 85 -35.96 6.83 -7.43
CA ARG A 85 -37.27 6.19 -7.57
C ARG A 85 -38.35 7.03 -6.89
N GLN A 86 -39.60 6.92 -7.36
CA GLN A 86 -40.72 7.68 -6.78
C GLN A 86 -40.90 7.43 -5.28
N ASN A 87 -40.74 6.19 -4.81
CA ASN A 87 -40.83 5.82 -3.40
C ASN A 87 -39.44 5.70 -2.72
N HIS A 88 -38.43 6.45 -3.17
CA HIS A 88 -37.06 6.33 -2.65
C HIS A 88 -36.93 6.55 -1.14
N GLN A 89 -37.88 7.22 -0.49
CA GLN A 89 -37.89 7.43 0.96
C GLN A 89 -38.20 6.15 1.75
N GLU A 90 -38.85 5.18 1.11
CA GLU A 90 -39.20 3.87 1.68
C GLU A 90 -38.16 2.79 1.36
N LEU A 91 -37.16 3.12 0.53
CA LEU A 91 -36.14 2.19 0.04
C LEU A 91 -34.77 2.49 0.67
N GLU A 92 -33.88 1.49 0.68
CA GLU A 92 -32.54 1.60 1.25
C GLU A 92 -31.43 1.29 0.23
N GLY A 93 -30.23 1.82 0.48
CA GLY A 93 -29.05 1.52 -0.33
C GLY A 93 -29.23 1.83 -1.83
N ASN A 94 -28.91 0.84 -2.65
CA ASN A 94 -28.94 0.92 -4.12
C ASN A 94 -30.37 0.97 -4.69
N ASP A 95 -31.36 0.45 -3.96
CA ASP A 95 -32.73 0.35 -4.46
C ASP A 95 -33.43 1.70 -4.57
N ARG A 96 -32.87 2.75 -3.94
CA ARG A 96 -33.36 4.13 -4.03
C ARG A 96 -33.17 4.75 -5.42
N TYR A 97 -32.33 4.15 -6.26
CA TYR A 97 -31.96 4.70 -7.56
C TYR A 97 -32.46 3.83 -8.72
N GLU A 98 -32.69 4.47 -9.87
CA GLU A 98 -33.05 3.83 -11.14
C GLU A 98 -32.52 4.63 -12.32
N GLY A 99 -32.44 4.02 -13.51
CA GLY A 99 -31.95 4.67 -14.73
C GLY A 99 -31.41 3.66 -15.73
N PHE A 100 -30.73 4.17 -16.76
CA PHE A 100 -30.14 3.38 -17.84
C PHE A 100 -28.94 2.54 -17.40
#